data_AF-A0A7X0F5Y8-F1
#
_entry.id   AF-A0A7X0F5Y8-F1
#
_cell.length_a   1.000
_cell.length_b   1.000
_cell.length_c   1.000
_cell.angle_alpha   90.00
_cell.angle_beta   90.00
_cell.angle_gamma   90.00
#
_symmetry.space_group_name_H-M   'P 1'
#
loop_
_entity.id
_entity.type
_entity.pdbx_description
1 polymer ?
#
loop_
_entity_poly.entity_id
_entity_poly.type
_entity_poly.pdbx_seq_one_letter_code
_entity_poly.pdbx_strand_id
1 'polypeptide(L)'
;MIAARLRECLRVLRWDAADLADQLGYNENEIASWLEGRAVAPLAVAAWLEALVKAYGALPLPRRNQRASMSDVRPIRLPIVEIATRANRHQEQNGMTAQLYYPRGATSGSAAVRPGPRLIPSRGGSNHESRPL
;
A
#
# COMPACT_ATOMS: atom_id res chain seq x y z
N MET A 1 21.47 -18.45 6.77
CA MET A 1 20.59 -18.99 7.83
C MET A 1 20.04 -20.32 7.37
N ILE A 2 19.88 -21.30 8.27
CA ILE A 2 19.36 -22.64 7.90
C ILE A 2 17.85 -22.61 7.70
N ALA A 3 17.35 -23.51 6.85
CA ALA A 3 15.93 -23.60 6.47
C ALA A 3 14.98 -23.76 7.68
N ALA A 4 15.38 -24.55 8.68
CA ALA A 4 14.58 -24.74 9.90
C ALA A 4 14.40 -23.42 10.68
N ARG A 5 15.44 -22.58 10.73
CA ARG A 5 15.37 -21.29 11.40
C ARG A 5 14.53 -20.29 10.62
N LEU A 6 14.64 -20.30 9.28
CA LEU A 6 13.79 -19.49 8.41
C LEU A 6 12.30 -19.79 8.62
N ARG A 7 11.93 -21.08 8.64
CA ARG A 7 10.56 -21.53 8.93
C ARG A 7 10.07 -21.07 10.30
N GLU A 8 10.94 -21.13 11.31
CA GLU A 8 10.61 -20.66 12.65
C GLU A 8 10.35 -19.15 12.70
N CYS A 9 11.17 -18.35 12.00
CA CYS A 9 10.94 -16.91 11.90
C CYS A 9 9.58 -16.60 11.27
N LEU A 10 9.22 -17.27 10.17
CA LEU A 10 7.93 -17.08 9.52
C LEU A 10 6.75 -17.50 10.40
N ARG A 11 6.90 -18.60 11.16
CA ARG A 11 5.90 -19.06 12.12
C ARG A 11 5.61 -18.02 13.20
N VAL A 12 6.64 -17.35 13.72
CA VAL A 12 6.47 -16.26 14.72
C VAL A 12 5.75 -15.07 14.12
N LEU A 13 6.10 -14.70 12.89
CA LEU A 13 5.47 -13.61 12.15
C LEU A 13 4.06 -13.96 11.64
N ARG A 14 3.69 -15.26 11.68
CA ARG A 14 2.48 -15.84 11.09
C ARG A 14 2.39 -15.60 9.58
N TRP A 15 3.54 -15.60 8.91
CA TRP A 15 3.67 -15.46 7.47
C TRP A 15 3.82 -16.83 6.82
N ASP A 16 3.32 -16.95 5.59
CA ASP A 16 3.60 -18.07 4.70
C ASP A 16 4.66 -17.73 3.63
N ALA A 17 4.89 -18.63 2.67
CA ALA A 17 5.88 -18.43 1.62
C ALA A 17 5.46 -17.34 0.62
N ALA A 18 4.15 -17.20 0.37
CA ALA A 18 3.62 -16.18 -0.53
C ALA A 18 3.74 -14.80 0.10
N ASP A 19 3.42 -14.67 1.39
CA ASP A 19 3.63 -13.42 2.15
C ASP A 19 5.09 -12.96 2.06
N LEU A 20 6.04 -13.87 2.26
CA LEU A 20 7.46 -13.54 2.19
C LEU A 20 7.90 -13.16 0.76
N ALA A 21 7.37 -13.85 -0.26
CA ALA A 21 7.63 -13.54 -1.65
C ALA A 21 7.13 -12.12 -2.01
N ASP A 22 5.91 -11.78 -1.59
CA ASP A 22 5.32 -10.46 -1.79
C ASP A 22 6.10 -9.36 -1.08
N GLN A 23 6.55 -9.58 0.16
CA GLN A 23 7.32 -8.59 0.91
C GLN A 23 8.70 -8.31 0.30
N LEU A 24 9.35 -9.33 -0.28
CA LEU A 24 10.69 -9.20 -0.84
C LEU A 24 10.70 -8.94 -2.35
N GLY A 25 9.56 -9.12 -3.04
CA GLY A 25 9.47 -9.07 -4.51
C GLY A 25 10.18 -10.24 -5.21
N TYR A 26 10.30 -11.39 -4.53
CA TYR A 26 10.91 -12.61 -5.10
C TYR A 26 9.84 -13.56 -5.64
N ASN A 27 10.27 -14.54 -6.43
CA ASN A 27 9.37 -15.62 -6.84
C ASN A 27 9.13 -16.59 -5.69
N GLU A 28 7.90 -17.06 -5.52
CA GLU A 28 7.52 -18.04 -4.49
C GLU A 28 8.36 -19.33 -4.57
N ASN A 29 8.77 -19.75 -5.78
CA ASN A 29 9.63 -20.92 -5.97
C ASN A 29 11.04 -20.74 -5.37
N GLU A 30 11.58 -19.51 -5.41
CA GLU A 30 12.87 -19.19 -4.80
C GLU A 30 12.76 -19.26 -3.27
N ILE A 31 11.68 -18.69 -2.72
CA ILE A 31 11.37 -18.76 -1.29
C ILE A 31 11.17 -20.20 -0.83
N ALA A 32 10.40 -21.00 -1.56
CA ALA A 32 10.19 -22.41 -1.28
C ALA A 32 11.52 -23.19 -1.26
N SER A 33 12.42 -22.89 -2.20
CA SER A 33 13.76 -23.49 -2.24
C SER A 33 14.59 -23.16 -1.00
N TRP A 34 14.44 -21.98 -0.41
CA TRP A 34 15.08 -21.63 0.88
C TRP A 34 14.44 -22.36 2.07
N LEU A 35 13.10 -22.47 2.09
CA LEU A 35 12.35 -23.11 3.18
C LEU A 35 12.54 -24.63 3.24
N GLU A 36 12.72 -25.25 2.07
CA GLU A 36 13.05 -26.67 1.93
C GLU A 36 14.55 -26.95 2.12
N GLY A 37 15.40 -25.92 2.14
CA GLY A 37 16.84 -26.06 2.28
C GLY A 37 17.56 -26.51 1.01
N ARG A 38 16.90 -26.47 -0.15
CA ARG A 38 17.54 -26.68 -1.46
C ARG A 38 18.48 -25.55 -1.84
N ALA A 39 18.22 -24.34 -1.32
CA ALA A 39 19.08 -23.18 -1.50
C ALA A 39 19.24 -22.43 -0.16
N VAL A 40 20.31 -21.66 -0.05
CA VAL A 40 20.60 -20.84 1.14
C VAL A 40 19.99 -19.46 0.94
N ALA A 41 19.21 -19.00 1.92
CA ALA A 41 18.67 -17.64 1.91
C ALA A 41 19.81 -16.59 1.97
N PRO A 42 19.73 -15.51 1.17
CA PRO A 42 20.70 -14.41 1.22
C PRO A 42 20.87 -13.87 2.64
N LEU A 43 22.12 -13.54 3.00
CA LEU A 43 22.45 -13.10 4.36
C LEU A 43 21.64 -11.87 4.79
N ALA A 44 21.44 -10.90 3.89
CA ALA A 44 20.66 -9.71 4.17
C ALA A 44 19.20 -10.03 4.51
N VAL A 45 18.57 -10.94 3.76
CA VAL A 45 17.19 -11.39 4.01
C VAL A 45 17.09 -12.09 5.36
N ALA A 46 18.05 -12.98 5.65
CA ALA A 46 18.10 -13.68 6.93
C ALA A 46 18.27 -12.72 8.13
N ALA A 47 19.19 -11.76 8.02
CA ALA A 47 19.42 -10.75 9.05
C ALA A 47 18.18 -9.86 9.27
N TRP A 48 17.52 -9.49 8.18
CA TRP A 48 16.30 -8.69 8.22
C TRP A 48 15.15 -9.45 8.91
N LEU A 49 14.91 -10.72 8.58
CA LEU A 49 13.88 -11.53 9.23
C LEU A 49 14.13 -11.74 10.73
N GLU A 50 15.38 -11.98 11.12
CA GLU A 50 15.75 -12.09 12.55
C GLU A 50 15.51 -10.77 13.30
N ALA A 51 15.82 -9.63 12.68
CA ALA A 51 15.55 -8.33 13.25
C ALA A 51 14.03 -8.07 13.39
N LEU A 52 13.25 -8.48 12.39
CA LEU A 52 11.79 -8.33 12.41
C LEU A 52 11.15 -9.18 13.51
N VAL A 53 11.58 -10.44 13.66
CA VAL A 53 11.12 -11.32 14.74
C VAL A 53 11.46 -10.76 16.13
N LYS A 54 12.67 -10.20 16.29
CA LYS A 54 13.06 -9.54 17.55
C LYS A 54 12.20 -8.32 17.85
N ALA A 55 11.92 -7.50 16.84
CA ALA A 55 11.05 -6.34 16.99
C ALA A 55 9.61 -6.77 17.34
N TYR A 56 9.08 -7.80 16.67
CA TYR A 56 7.74 -8.34 16.93
C TYR A 56 7.56 -8.77 18.39
N GLY A 57 8.55 -9.46 18.96
CA GLY A 57 8.52 -9.87 20.38
C GLY A 57 8.75 -8.74 21.38
N ALA A 58 9.44 -7.67 20.99
CA ALA A 58 9.71 -6.52 21.85
C ALA A 58 8.52 -5.56 21.98
N LEU A 59 7.56 -5.61 21.04
CA LEU A 59 6.40 -4.74 21.06
C LEU A 59 5.39 -5.20 22.11
N PRO A 60 5.01 -4.34 23.07
CA PRO A 60 3.95 -4.67 24.00
C PRO A 60 2.64 -4.84 23.23
N LEU A 61 1.85 -5.86 23.60
CA LEU A 61 0.49 -5.97 23.07
C LEU A 61 -0.22 -4.64 23.29
N PRO A 62 -0.93 -4.09 22.28
CA PRO A 62 -1.74 -2.91 22.45
C PRO A 62 -2.78 -3.21 23.54
N ARG A 63 -2.52 -2.78 24.78
CA ARG A 63 -3.48 -2.92 25.86
C ARG A 63 -4.65 -2.04 25.48
N ARG A 64 -5.74 -2.65 25.01
CA ARG A 64 -7.02 -2.00 24.77
C ARG A 64 -7.56 -1.51 26.12
N ASN A 65 -7.13 -0.32 26.49
CA ASN A 65 -7.67 0.51 27.56
C ASN A 65 -7.65 -0.17 28.95
N GLN A 66 -6.48 -0.26 29.56
CA GLN A 66 -6.48 0.05 31.00
C GLN A 66 -6.56 1.57 31.05
N ARG A 67 -7.76 2.08 31.33
CA ARG A 67 -8.02 3.48 31.63
C ARG A 67 -6.94 3.93 32.60
N ALA A 68 -5.88 4.55 32.09
CA ALA A 68 -4.98 5.32 32.92
C ALA A 68 -5.92 6.27 33.65
N SER A 69 -5.98 6.16 34.96
CA SER A 69 -6.63 7.16 35.78
C SER A 69 -5.94 8.48 35.43
N MET A 70 -6.55 9.24 34.51
CA MET A 70 -6.18 10.60 34.18
C MET A 70 -6.60 11.46 35.38
N SER A 71 -5.91 11.30 36.50
CA SER A 71 -5.94 12.27 37.58
C SER A 71 -4.72 13.21 37.54
N ASP A 72 -3.71 12.96 36.69
CA ASP A 72 -2.48 13.76 36.65
C ASP A 72 -1.98 14.17 35.25
N VAL A 73 -2.83 14.16 34.22
CA VAL A 73 -2.45 14.81 32.95
C VAL A 73 -2.85 16.28 33.05
N ARG A 74 -1.93 17.12 33.54
CA ARG A 74 -2.04 18.57 33.34
C ARG A 74 -2.06 18.82 31.84
N PRO A 75 -3.08 19.51 31.29
CA PRO A 75 -3.10 19.82 29.87
C PRO A 75 -1.86 20.66 29.55
N ILE A 76 -1.04 20.15 28.63
CA ILE A 76 0.05 20.91 28.03
C ILE A 76 -0.60 22.11 27.33
N ARG A 77 -0.44 23.30 27.92
CA ARG A 77 -0.81 24.57 27.31
C ARG A 77 0.14 24.78 26.12
N LEU A 78 -0.29 24.36 24.94
CA LEU A 78 0.36 24.79 23.71
C LEU A 78 0.05 26.28 23.52
N PRO A 79 1.06 27.17 23.50
CA PRO A 79 0.80 28.54 23.08
C PRO A 79 0.26 28.49 21.66
N ILE A 80 -0.89 29.13 21.43
CA ILE A 80 -1.39 29.39 20.09
C ILE A 80 -0.35 30.31 19.44
N VAL A 81 0.53 29.73 18.63
CA VAL A 81 1.38 30.49 17.73
C VAL A 81 0.46 30.95 16.62
N GLU A 82 0.07 32.23 16.66
CA GLU A 82 -0.53 32.90 15.52
C GLU A 82 0.50 32.86 14.39
N ILE A 83 0.32 31.91 13.47
CA ILE A 83 1.08 31.88 12.22
C ILE A 83 0.58 33.07 11.41
N ALA A 84 1.19 34.24 11.65
CA ALA A 84 0.99 35.40 10.81
C ALA A 84 1.43 35.01 9.40
N THR A 85 0.45 34.74 8.54
CA THR A 85 0.65 34.60 7.10
C THR A 85 1.12 35.96 6.60
N ARG A 86 2.44 36.17 6.61
CA ARG A 86 3.06 37.25 5.86
C ARG A 86 2.79 36.92 4.39
N ALA A 87 1.71 37.50 3.88
CA ALA A 87 1.40 37.50 2.46
C ALA A 87 2.59 38.15 1.74
N ASN A 88 3.49 37.31 1.23
CA ASN A 88 4.43 37.72 0.22
C ASN A 88 3.58 38.08 -1.00
N ARG A 89 3.35 39.38 -1.19
CA ARG A 89 2.88 39.94 -2.45
C ARG A 89 3.98 39.68 -3.48
N HIS A 90 4.00 38.50 -4.05
CA HIS A 90 4.68 38.22 -5.30
C HIS A 90 3.61 37.96 -6.35
N GLN A 91 3.26 39.09 -6.98
CA GLN A 91 2.94 39.27 -8.38
C GLN A 91 2.73 37.99 -9.19
N GLU A 92 1.49 37.86 -9.64
CA GLU A 92 0.95 36.88 -10.55
C GLU A 92 1.87 36.54 -11.72
N GLN A 93 2.02 35.24 -12.00
CA GLN A 93 2.18 34.73 -13.35
C GLN A 93 1.63 33.30 -13.42
N ASN A 94 0.41 33.22 -13.98
CA ASN A 94 -0.09 32.15 -14.84
C ASN A 94 -0.08 30.69 -14.31
N GLY A 95 -1.22 30.31 -13.73
CA GLY A 95 -2.07 29.25 -14.28
C GLY A 95 -1.55 27.82 -14.33
N MET A 96 -1.84 27.04 -13.29
CA MET A 96 -2.34 25.67 -13.47
C MET A 96 -3.06 25.21 -12.19
N THR A 97 -4.39 25.27 -12.20
CA THR A 97 -5.23 24.81 -11.10
C THR A 97 -5.23 23.29 -11.08
N ALA A 98 -4.39 22.67 -10.24
CA ALA A 98 -4.50 21.24 -9.93
C ALA A 98 -5.72 21.02 -9.01
N GLN A 99 -6.91 20.95 -9.60
CA GLN A 99 -8.10 20.50 -8.89
C GLN A 99 -7.96 19.00 -8.56
N LEU A 100 -7.74 18.70 -7.28
CA LEU A 100 -7.83 17.34 -6.75
C LEU A 100 -9.31 16.91 -6.78
N TYR A 101 -9.71 16.26 -7.86
CA TYR A 101 -11.01 15.62 -8.01
C TYR A 101 -11.02 14.32 -7.19
N TYR A 102 -11.58 14.36 -5.98
CA TYR A 102 -11.90 13.15 -5.23
C TYR A 102 -13.27 12.63 -5.68
N PRO A 103 -13.38 11.42 -6.26
CA PRO A 103 -14.68 10.85 -6.61
C PRO A 103 -15.40 10.43 -5.33
N ARG A 104 -16.38 11.24 -4.92
CA ARG A 104 -17.34 10.90 -3.87
C ARG A 104 -18.34 9.91 -4.44
N GLY A 105 -18.14 8.62 -4.17
CA GLY A 105 -19.12 7.58 -4.45
C GLY A 105 -20.40 7.83 -3.67
N ALA A 106 -21.44 8.30 -4.36
CA ALA A 106 -22.79 8.40 -3.82
C ALA A 106 -23.64 7.25 -4.40
N THR A 107 -24.19 6.51 -3.46
CA THR A 107 -25.12 5.38 -3.56
C THR A 107 -26.28 5.60 -4.53
N SER A 108 -26.60 4.55 -5.28
CA SER A 108 -27.76 4.40 -6.17
C SER A 108 -29.04 4.99 -5.59
N GLY A 109 -29.62 5.92 -6.33
CA GLY A 109 -30.96 6.47 -6.12
C GLY A 109 -31.64 6.68 -7.46
N SER A 110 -32.68 5.90 -7.69
CA SER A 110 -33.67 5.91 -8.77
C SER A 110 -33.90 7.27 -9.46
N ALA A 111 -33.86 7.30 -10.80
CA ALA A 111 -35.00 7.65 -11.66
C ALA A 111 -34.57 7.90 -13.12
N ALA A 112 -35.44 7.45 -14.01
CA ALA A 112 -35.44 7.57 -15.47
C ALA A 112 -34.91 8.90 -16.04
N VAL A 113 -34.33 8.84 -17.25
CA VAL A 113 -34.85 9.50 -18.46
C VAL A 113 -33.90 9.20 -19.64
N ARG A 114 -34.43 8.50 -20.66
CA ARG A 114 -33.90 8.47 -22.03
C ARG A 114 -34.29 9.79 -22.72
N PRO A 115 -33.47 10.35 -23.62
CA PRO A 115 -33.72 10.08 -25.05
C PRO A 115 -32.44 9.99 -25.92
N GLY A 116 -32.54 9.24 -27.04
CA GLY A 116 -31.60 9.31 -28.18
C GLY A 116 -31.80 10.60 -29.01
N PRO A 117 -31.22 10.78 -30.22
CA PRO A 117 -30.88 9.72 -31.20
C PRO A 117 -29.53 9.86 -31.95
N ARG A 118 -29.14 8.73 -32.57
CA ARG A 118 -28.42 8.50 -33.85
C ARG A 118 -27.35 9.48 -34.32
N LEU A 119 -26.17 8.94 -34.65
CA LEU A 119 -25.47 9.09 -35.95
C LEU A 119 -24.49 7.90 -36.14
N ILE A 120 -24.73 7.08 -37.17
CA ILE A 120 -23.81 6.15 -37.87
C ILE A 120 -23.94 6.61 -39.35
N PRO A 121 -22.92 6.66 -40.23
CA PRO A 121 -21.88 5.65 -40.51
C PRO A 121 -20.47 6.26 -40.66
N SER A 122 -19.34 5.57 -40.86
CA SER A 122 -19.07 4.61 -41.94
C SER A 122 -17.60 4.15 -41.87
N ARG A 123 -17.37 2.85 -42.10
CA ARG A 123 -16.40 2.27 -43.07
C ARG A 123 -14.89 2.27 -42.77
N GLY A 124 -14.34 1.04 -42.85
CA GLY A 124 -12.95 0.74 -43.21
C GLY A 124 -12.13 0.18 -42.05
N GLY A 125 -11.50 -1.00 -42.09
CA GLY A 125 -11.34 -1.98 -43.16
C GLY A 125 -10.88 -3.31 -42.55
N SER A 126 -11.32 -4.39 -43.16
CA SER A 126 -10.87 -5.77 -42.93
C SER A 126 -9.52 -5.97 -43.61
N ASN A 127 -8.56 -6.61 -42.94
CA ASN A 127 -7.38 -7.19 -43.57
C ASN A 127 -7.19 -8.61 -43.02
N HIS A 128 -7.69 -9.60 -43.77
CA HIS A 128 -7.26 -10.98 -43.72
C HIS A 128 -6.88 -11.41 -45.14
N GLU A 129 -6.00 -12.42 -45.19
CA GLU A 129 -5.50 -13.15 -46.36
C GLU A 129 -4.33 -12.50 -47.11
N SER A 130 -3.35 -13.23 -47.65
CA SER A 130 -2.88 -14.62 -47.57
C SER A 130 -1.52 -14.61 -48.29
N ARG A 131 -0.55 -15.42 -47.86
CA ARG A 131 0.80 -15.50 -48.49
C ARG A 131 0.94 -16.86 -49.22
N PRO A 132 1.50 -16.91 -50.45
CA PRO A 132 1.38 -18.08 -51.32
C PRO A 132 2.53 -19.09 -51.20
N LEU A 133 2.24 -20.34 -51.60
CA LEU A 133 3.13 -21.30 -52.25
C LEU A 133 2.47 -21.77 -53.54
#